data_AF-A0A924W7A4-F1
#
_entry.id   AF-A0A924W7A4-F1
#
_cell.length_a   1.000
_cell.length_b   1.000
_cell.length_c   1.000
_cell.angle_alpha   90.00
_cell.angle_beta   90.00
_cell.angle_gamma   90.00
#
_symmetry.space_group_name_H-M   'P 1'
#
loop_
_entity.id
_entity.type
_entity.pdbx_description
1 polymer ?
#
loop_
_entity_poly.entity_id
_entity_poly.type
_entity_poly.pdbx_seq_one_letter_code
_entity_poly.pdbx_strand_id
1 'polypeptide(L)'
;MERLLMCFLGRKMVGAVELESTLGAYWRDAVEPLHNLSWQTFSLLAMLFLVVALVATWLLSISWIWPWTKPLVKAGAIKAGPHTYKDHLRLSTVDYLRFHRLREGAGLNDPSVQRTRTRDLDHYYVVTVVERGRRKVVVYRELKLQCPMGGRYQTQPNEVQLDEALLTQVRFENGNVEDDEPGLPVVGQYDVYLRKVRWYDVRHWLLHPNREIRIVIWVTLITTTMPTFLDVLFG
;
A
#
# COMPACT_ATOMS: atom_id res chain seq x y z
N MET A 1 56.66 64.87 -22.25
CA MET A 1 55.91 63.77 -22.90
C MET A 1 55.24 62.83 -21.89
N GLU A 2 55.82 62.59 -20.71
CA GLU A 2 55.28 61.63 -19.73
C GLU A 2 53.91 61.99 -19.13
N ARG A 3 53.58 63.29 -18.98
CA ARG A 3 52.29 63.71 -18.42
C ARG A 3 51.08 63.40 -19.33
N LEU A 4 51.26 63.33 -20.64
CA LEU A 4 50.18 63.01 -21.59
C LEU A 4 49.86 61.50 -21.62
N LEU A 5 50.86 60.65 -21.35
CA LEU A 5 50.67 59.19 -21.34
C LEU A 5 49.87 58.74 -20.10
N MET A 6 50.09 59.37 -18.95
CA MET A 6 49.35 59.11 -17.70
C MET A 6 47.86 59.45 -17.83
N CYS A 7 47.51 60.55 -18.50
CA CYS A 7 46.11 60.93 -18.73
C CYS A 7 45.37 59.97 -19.69
N PHE A 8 46.06 59.43 -20.70
CA PHE A 8 45.46 58.47 -21.64
C PHE A 8 45.27 57.08 -21.02
N LEU A 9 46.21 56.63 -20.19
CA LEU A 9 46.08 55.37 -19.45
C LEU A 9 44.99 55.45 -18.37
N GLY A 10 44.91 56.57 -17.63
CA GLY A 10 43.84 56.78 -16.65
C GLY A 10 42.44 56.78 -17.27
N ARG A 11 42.26 57.40 -18.45
CA ARG A 11 40.96 57.45 -19.13
C ARG A 11 40.52 56.10 -19.70
N LYS A 12 41.47 55.26 -20.16
CA LYS A 12 41.18 53.87 -20.58
C LYS A 12 40.87 52.95 -19.41
N MET A 13 41.54 53.12 -18.26
CA MET A 13 41.25 52.34 -17.07
C MET A 13 39.87 52.68 -16.46
N VAL A 14 39.49 53.96 -16.41
CA VAL A 14 38.17 54.36 -15.91
C VAL A 14 37.03 53.81 -16.78
N GLY A 15 37.18 53.85 -18.11
CA GLY A 15 36.19 53.28 -19.03
C GLY A 15 36.08 51.74 -18.96
N ALA A 16 37.18 51.03 -18.68
CA ALA A 16 37.16 49.58 -18.48
C ALA A 16 36.44 49.20 -17.17
N VAL A 17 36.65 49.95 -16.09
CA VAL A 17 36.00 49.75 -14.80
C VAL A 17 34.50 50.07 -14.87
N GLU A 18 34.10 51.12 -15.60
CA GLU A 18 32.68 51.42 -15.84
C GLU A 18 31.99 50.34 -16.69
N LEU A 19 32.66 49.81 -17.71
CA LEU A 19 32.11 48.72 -18.55
C LEU A 19 31.95 47.41 -17.77
N GLU A 20 32.89 47.08 -16.89
CA GLU A 20 32.85 45.89 -16.05
C GLU A 20 31.75 45.98 -14.97
N SER A 21 31.56 47.19 -14.41
CA SER A 21 30.48 47.46 -13.45
C SER A 21 29.07 47.40 -14.07
N THR A 22 28.91 47.88 -15.30
CA THR A 22 27.63 47.86 -16.03
C THR A 22 27.27 46.49 -16.58
N LEU A 23 28.26 45.72 -17.09
CA LEU A 23 28.06 44.31 -17.43
C LEU A 23 27.74 43.46 -16.20
N GLY A 24 28.42 43.69 -15.08
CA GLY A 24 28.15 42.99 -13.83
C GLY A 24 26.78 43.32 -13.22
N ALA A 25 26.27 44.53 -13.44
CA ALA A 25 24.92 44.93 -13.06
C ALA A 25 23.87 44.29 -13.99
N TYR A 26 24.09 44.32 -15.31
CA TYR A 26 23.20 43.70 -16.29
C TYR A 26 23.09 42.17 -16.10
N TRP A 27 24.21 41.49 -15.85
CA TRP A 27 24.20 40.07 -15.55
C TRP A 27 23.47 39.76 -14.23
N ARG A 28 23.60 40.61 -13.20
CA ARG A 28 22.81 40.46 -11.97
C ARG A 28 21.32 40.64 -12.23
N ASP A 29 20.93 41.72 -12.90
CA ASP A 29 19.53 42.02 -13.20
C ASP A 29 18.88 40.98 -14.14
N ALA A 30 19.67 40.32 -15.00
CA ALA A 30 19.17 39.25 -15.87
C ALA A 30 19.15 37.87 -15.19
N VAL A 31 20.13 37.56 -14.32
CA VAL A 31 20.29 36.24 -13.70
C VAL A 31 19.55 36.12 -12.37
N GLU A 32 19.48 37.18 -11.55
CA GLU A 32 18.71 37.18 -10.31
C GLU A 32 17.23 36.79 -10.49
N PRO A 33 16.47 37.31 -11.48
CA PRO A 33 15.08 36.88 -11.66
C PRO A 33 14.97 35.42 -12.07
N LEU A 34 15.89 34.91 -12.90
CA LEU A 34 15.96 33.50 -13.28
C LEU A 34 16.31 32.60 -12.09
N HIS A 35 17.27 33.04 -11.27
CA HIS A 35 17.66 32.31 -10.07
C HIS A 35 16.52 32.30 -9.04
N ASN A 36 15.87 33.43 -8.82
CA ASN A 36 14.71 33.55 -7.93
C ASN A 36 13.55 32.66 -8.41
N LEU A 37 13.27 32.63 -9.73
CA LEU A 37 12.24 31.77 -10.30
C LEU A 37 12.60 30.27 -10.17
N SER A 38 13.87 29.91 -10.40
CA SER A 38 14.35 28.53 -10.21
C SER A 38 14.25 28.07 -8.74
N TRP A 39 14.51 28.97 -7.80
CA TRP A 39 14.42 28.69 -6.37
C TRP A 39 12.98 28.59 -5.89
N GLN A 40 12.09 29.46 -6.38
CA GLN A 40 10.66 29.39 -6.11
C GLN A 40 10.03 28.11 -6.67
N THR A 41 10.37 27.74 -7.91
CA THR A 41 9.86 26.49 -8.51
C THR A 41 10.40 25.25 -7.80
N PHE A 42 11.69 25.22 -7.46
CA PHE A 42 12.29 24.13 -6.70
C PHE A 42 11.66 23.99 -5.30
N SER A 43 11.49 25.10 -4.58
CA SER A 43 10.90 25.08 -3.23
C SER A 43 9.42 24.66 -3.24
N LEU A 44 8.65 25.08 -4.25
CA LEU A 44 7.28 24.60 -4.45
C LEU A 44 7.22 23.10 -4.74
N LEU A 45 8.07 22.59 -5.63
CA LEU A 45 8.15 21.16 -5.94
C LEU A 45 8.58 20.33 -4.73
N ALA A 46 9.56 20.81 -3.96
CA ALA A 46 10.01 20.17 -2.74
C ALA A 46 8.91 20.13 -1.67
N MET A 47 8.15 21.21 -1.51
CA MET A 47 7.02 21.27 -0.59
C MET A 47 5.88 20.33 -1.04
N LEU A 48 5.55 20.32 -2.34
CA LEU A 48 4.56 19.41 -2.90
C LEU A 48 4.97 17.94 -2.69
N PHE A 49 6.23 17.60 -2.97
CA PHE A 49 6.76 16.26 -2.72
C PHE A 49 6.68 15.88 -1.24
N LEU A 50 7.04 16.80 -0.33
CA LEU A 50 6.91 16.58 1.12
C LEU A 50 5.47 16.35 1.56
N VAL A 51 4.51 17.13 1.04
CA VAL A 51 3.08 16.95 1.34
C VAL A 51 2.59 15.60 0.83
N VAL A 52 2.92 15.25 -0.41
CA VAL A 52 2.55 13.94 -1.00
C VAL A 52 3.18 12.80 -0.21
N ALA A 53 4.47 12.91 0.14
CA ALA A 53 5.17 11.92 0.95
C ALA A 53 4.51 11.79 2.33
N LEU A 54 4.17 12.90 2.99
CA LEU A 54 3.54 12.91 4.31
C LEU A 54 2.15 12.28 4.28
N VAL A 55 1.33 12.62 3.28
CA VAL A 55 0.02 12.00 3.03
C VAL A 55 0.18 10.51 2.74
N ALA A 56 1.15 10.10 1.92
CA ALA A 56 1.42 8.70 1.63
C ALA A 56 1.84 7.93 2.89
N THR A 57 2.76 8.47 3.70
CA THR A 57 3.13 7.86 5.00
C THR A 57 1.96 7.82 5.96
N TRP A 58 1.09 8.84 5.99
CA TRP A 58 -0.08 8.86 6.84
C TRP A 58 -1.10 7.79 6.41
N LEU A 59 -1.39 7.67 5.11
CA LEU A 59 -2.26 6.63 4.55
C LEU A 59 -1.69 5.22 4.75
N LEU A 60 -0.38 5.05 4.59
CA LEU A 60 0.31 3.79 4.89
C LEU A 60 0.25 3.49 6.40
N SER A 61 0.50 4.47 7.27
CA SER A 61 0.42 4.26 8.71
C SER A 61 -0.99 3.88 9.15
N ILE A 62 -2.04 4.53 8.62
CA ILE A 62 -3.43 4.20 8.95
C ILE A 62 -3.80 2.81 8.45
N SER A 63 -3.30 2.40 7.29
CA SER A 63 -3.61 1.08 6.75
C SER A 63 -2.84 -0.07 7.41
N TRP A 64 -1.66 0.21 7.99
CA TRP A 64 -0.86 -0.76 8.72
C TRP A 64 -1.21 -0.80 10.23
N ILE A 65 -1.65 0.32 10.81
CA ILE A 65 -1.89 0.52 12.26
C ILE A 65 -3.37 0.32 12.66
N TRP A 66 -4.30 0.12 11.71
CA TRP A 66 -5.67 -0.30 12.03
C TRP A 66 -5.97 -1.82 11.89
N PRO A 67 -5.23 -2.73 12.56
CA PRO A 67 -5.75 -4.07 12.87
C PRO A 67 -7.09 -4.02 13.62
N TRP A 68 -7.37 -2.93 14.34
CA TRP A 68 -8.54 -2.75 15.22
C TRP A 68 -9.91 -2.69 14.51
N THR A 69 -9.94 -2.59 13.17
CA THR A 69 -11.21 -2.70 12.40
C THR A 69 -11.34 -3.98 11.59
N LYS A 70 -10.27 -4.75 11.44
CA LYS A 70 -10.38 -6.08 10.84
C LYS A 70 -10.83 -6.99 11.98
N PRO A 71 -12.01 -7.61 11.93
CA PRO A 71 -12.30 -8.69 12.88
C PRO A 71 -11.17 -9.71 12.77
N LEU A 72 -10.33 -9.77 13.82
CA LEU A 72 -9.38 -10.86 14.01
C LEU A 72 -10.24 -12.11 14.06
N VAL A 73 -10.13 -12.93 13.02
CA VAL A 73 -10.86 -14.19 13.01
C VAL A 73 -10.20 -15.15 13.98
N LYS A 74 -8.86 -15.08 14.11
CA LYS A 74 -8.13 -16.01 14.96
C LYS A 74 -6.64 -15.80 15.13
N ALA A 75 -6.09 -16.41 16.18
CA ALA A 75 -4.75 -17.02 16.22
C ALA A 75 -4.87 -18.54 15.98
N GLY A 76 -4.21 -19.09 14.97
CA GLY A 76 -4.37 -20.51 14.61
C GLY A 76 -3.23 -21.09 13.79
N ALA A 77 -3.22 -22.41 13.66
CA ALA A 77 -2.29 -23.12 12.79
C ALA A 77 -2.80 -23.13 11.34
N ILE A 78 -1.90 -23.04 10.37
CA ILE A 78 -2.23 -23.20 8.95
C ILE A 78 -2.13 -24.69 8.62
N LYS A 79 -3.25 -25.29 8.20
CA LYS A 79 -3.32 -26.72 7.94
C LYS A 79 -2.47 -27.11 6.72
N ALA A 80 -1.59 -28.10 6.87
CA ALA A 80 -0.96 -28.78 5.74
C ALA A 80 -1.98 -29.67 5.04
N GLY A 81 -2.39 -29.27 3.86
CA GLY A 81 -3.16 -30.14 2.98
C GLY A 81 -3.41 -29.45 1.65
N PRO A 82 -3.21 -30.15 0.52
CA PRO A 82 -3.48 -29.60 -0.79
C PRO A 82 -4.93 -29.10 -0.86
N HIS A 83 -5.09 -27.86 -1.31
CA HIS A 83 -6.41 -27.29 -1.56
C HIS A 83 -6.79 -27.58 -3.02
N THR A 84 -7.99 -28.07 -3.25
CA THR A 84 -8.54 -28.22 -4.61
C THR A 84 -9.22 -26.95 -5.13
N TYR A 85 -9.40 -25.94 -4.26
CA TYR A 85 -10.11 -24.70 -4.59
C TYR A 85 -9.17 -23.51 -4.59
N LYS A 86 -8.84 -23.05 -5.80
CA LYS A 86 -8.02 -21.85 -6.05
C LYS A 86 -8.67 -20.60 -5.47
N ASP A 87 -7.88 -19.70 -4.86
CA ASP A 87 -8.32 -18.39 -4.34
C ASP A 87 -9.40 -18.43 -3.23
N HIS A 88 -9.49 -19.54 -2.48
CA HIS A 88 -10.41 -19.67 -1.34
C HIS A 88 -9.66 -19.74 -0.01
N LEU A 89 -10.25 -19.13 1.02
CA LEU A 89 -9.88 -19.31 2.41
C LEU A 89 -10.94 -20.19 3.08
N ARG A 90 -10.51 -21.32 3.62
CA ARG A 90 -11.41 -22.23 4.33
C ARG A 90 -11.28 -22.07 5.84
N LEU A 91 -12.40 -21.71 6.47
CA LEU A 91 -12.53 -21.62 7.92
C LEU A 91 -13.19 -22.88 8.47
N SER A 92 -12.95 -23.22 9.74
CA SER A 92 -13.78 -24.22 10.41
C SER A 92 -15.24 -23.74 10.48
N THR A 93 -16.20 -24.67 10.60
CA THR A 93 -17.62 -24.30 10.71
C THR A 93 -17.87 -23.38 11.91
N VAL A 94 -17.20 -23.63 13.03
CA VAL A 94 -17.32 -22.82 14.26
C VAL A 94 -16.79 -21.41 14.02
N ASP A 95 -15.61 -21.28 13.41
CA ASP A 95 -14.98 -19.98 13.15
C ASP A 95 -15.76 -19.17 12.12
N TYR A 96 -16.32 -19.83 11.10
CA TYR A 96 -17.17 -19.19 10.10
C TYR A 96 -18.44 -18.61 10.73
N LEU A 97 -19.14 -19.38 11.57
CA LEU A 97 -20.33 -18.90 12.28
C LEU A 97 -20.00 -17.72 13.19
N ARG A 98 -18.89 -17.80 13.93
CA ARG A 98 -18.41 -16.72 14.81
C ARG A 98 -18.10 -15.44 14.03
N PHE A 99 -17.40 -15.55 12.90
CA PHE A 99 -17.06 -14.40 12.05
C PHE A 99 -18.31 -13.65 11.57
N HIS A 100 -19.34 -14.39 11.16
CA HIS A 100 -20.62 -13.81 10.73
C HIS A 100 -21.56 -13.44 11.88
N ARG A 101 -21.15 -13.64 13.15
CA ARG A 101 -21.98 -13.45 14.35
C ARG A 101 -23.29 -14.23 14.28
N LEU A 102 -23.25 -15.41 13.67
CA LEU A 102 -24.35 -16.36 13.63
C LEU A 102 -24.37 -17.15 14.94
N ARG A 103 -25.56 -17.64 15.33
CA ARG A 103 -25.74 -18.35 16.60
C ARG A 103 -24.81 -19.57 16.68
N GLU A 104 -24.02 -19.67 17.75
CA GLU A 104 -23.19 -20.85 18.01
C GLU A 104 -24.11 -22.08 18.15
N GLY A 105 -23.89 -23.10 17.31
CA GLY A 105 -24.75 -24.28 17.21
C GLY A 105 -25.83 -24.23 16.12
N ALA A 106 -25.91 -23.15 15.34
CA ALA A 106 -26.70 -23.16 14.10
C ALA A 106 -26.16 -24.26 13.17
N GLY A 107 -27.02 -25.21 12.82
CA GLY A 107 -26.65 -26.28 11.90
C GLY A 107 -26.31 -25.73 10.52
N LEU A 108 -25.49 -26.45 9.77
CA LEU A 108 -25.16 -26.11 8.36
C LEU A 108 -26.39 -26.02 7.45
N ASN A 109 -27.50 -26.64 7.87
CA ASN A 109 -28.79 -26.63 7.18
C ASN A 109 -29.69 -25.45 7.58
N ASP A 110 -29.25 -24.59 8.50
CA ASP A 110 -30.01 -23.40 8.88
C ASP A 110 -30.13 -22.43 7.67
N PRO A 111 -31.35 -21.96 7.32
CA PRO A 111 -31.56 -21.04 6.22
C PRO A 111 -30.72 -19.76 6.31
N SER A 112 -30.42 -19.28 7.52
CA SER A 112 -29.60 -18.09 7.73
C SER A 112 -28.13 -18.32 7.33
N VAL A 113 -27.60 -19.50 7.64
CA VAL A 113 -26.24 -19.94 7.28
C VAL A 113 -26.15 -20.14 5.77
N GLN A 114 -27.15 -20.78 5.15
CA GLN A 114 -27.18 -20.98 3.70
C GLN A 114 -27.22 -19.64 2.93
N ARG A 115 -28.06 -18.68 3.35
CA ARG A 115 -28.13 -17.35 2.74
C ARG A 115 -26.80 -16.61 2.83
N THR A 116 -26.16 -16.67 3.99
CA THR A 116 -24.86 -16.01 4.22
C THR A 116 -23.78 -16.63 3.34
N ARG A 117 -23.75 -17.96 3.25
CA ARG A 117 -22.84 -18.70 2.40
C ARG A 117 -23.02 -18.36 0.93
N THR A 118 -24.25 -18.38 0.41
CA THR A 118 -24.49 -18.02 -1.00
C THR A 118 -24.00 -16.61 -1.28
N ARG A 119 -24.23 -15.67 -0.34
CA ARG A 119 -23.70 -14.32 -0.46
C ARG A 119 -22.17 -14.31 -0.49
N ASP A 120 -21.49 -15.09 0.34
CA ASP A 120 -20.02 -15.08 0.41
C ASP A 120 -19.33 -15.69 -0.80
N LEU A 121 -20.00 -16.57 -1.56
CA LEU A 121 -19.46 -17.08 -2.84
C LEU A 121 -19.26 -15.95 -3.86
N ASP A 122 -20.04 -14.88 -3.76
CA ASP A 122 -19.98 -13.72 -4.66
C ASP A 122 -19.10 -12.58 -4.12
N HIS A 123 -18.64 -12.66 -2.88
CA HIS A 123 -17.87 -11.59 -2.24
C HIS A 123 -16.41 -11.96 -2.04
N TYR A 124 -15.54 -10.98 -2.29
CA TYR A 124 -14.14 -11.05 -1.93
C TYR A 124 -13.90 -10.47 -0.54
N TYR A 125 -12.98 -11.11 0.16
CA TYR A 125 -12.50 -10.71 1.46
C TYR A 125 -11.00 -10.42 1.36
N VAL A 126 -10.57 -9.28 1.89
CA VAL A 126 -9.16 -9.01 2.09
C VAL A 126 -8.72 -9.83 3.30
N VAL A 127 -7.85 -10.80 3.03
CA VAL A 127 -7.24 -11.68 4.01
C VAL A 127 -5.84 -11.19 4.28
N THR A 128 -5.55 -10.92 5.55
CA THR A 128 -4.22 -10.57 6.02
C THR A 128 -3.75 -11.63 7.00
N VAL A 129 -2.64 -12.30 6.70
CA VAL A 129 -2.01 -13.29 7.57
C VAL A 129 -0.74 -12.67 8.16
N VAL A 130 -0.64 -12.67 9.49
CA VAL A 130 0.50 -12.13 10.23
C VAL A 130 1.05 -13.25 11.11
N GLU A 131 2.35 -13.46 11.10
CA GLU A 131 2.99 -14.42 12.00
C GLU A 131 2.99 -13.87 13.43
N ARG A 132 2.46 -14.64 14.38
CA ARG A 132 2.30 -14.19 15.77
C ARG A 132 3.67 -13.95 16.41
N GLY A 133 3.83 -12.79 17.06
CA GLY A 133 5.11 -12.36 17.62
C GLY A 133 6.01 -11.62 16.62
N ARG A 134 5.62 -11.55 15.35
CA ARG A 134 6.26 -10.69 14.33
C ARG A 134 5.28 -9.63 13.84
N ARG A 135 5.81 -8.47 13.44
CA ARG A 135 5.02 -7.40 12.82
C ARG A 135 4.90 -7.54 11.29
N LYS A 136 5.53 -8.56 10.72
CA LYS A 136 5.58 -8.77 9.27
C LYS A 136 4.29 -9.44 8.79
N VAL A 137 3.65 -8.83 7.80
CA VAL A 137 2.55 -9.45 7.06
C VAL A 137 3.15 -10.49 6.11
N VAL A 138 2.66 -11.72 6.20
CA VAL A 138 3.11 -12.87 5.39
C VAL A 138 2.24 -13.02 4.15
N VAL A 139 0.94 -12.74 4.28
CA VAL A 139 0.00 -12.77 3.14
C VAL A 139 -0.93 -11.58 3.22
N TYR A 140 -1.12 -10.91 2.09
CA TYR A 140 -2.12 -9.88 1.89
C TYR A 140 -2.78 -10.07 0.52
N ARG A 141 -3.96 -10.72 0.51
CA ARG A 141 -4.65 -11.08 -0.73
C ARG A 141 -6.17 -11.00 -0.60
N GLU A 142 -6.85 -10.90 -1.74
CA GLU A 142 -8.29 -11.13 -1.83
C GLU A 142 -8.57 -12.62 -2.00
N LEU A 143 -9.44 -13.16 -1.14
CA LEU A 143 -9.89 -14.54 -1.21
C LEU A 143 -11.40 -14.62 -0.98
N LYS A 144 -12.01 -15.68 -1.52
CA LYS A 144 -13.39 -16.04 -1.20
C LYS A 144 -13.43 -16.87 0.06
N LEU A 145 -14.48 -16.71 0.88
CA LEU A 145 -14.64 -17.53 2.07
C LEU A 145 -15.38 -18.83 1.74
N GLN A 146 -14.84 -19.94 2.22
CA GLN A 146 -15.46 -21.25 2.10
C GLN A 146 -15.68 -21.85 3.48
N CYS A 147 -16.90 -22.33 3.73
CA CYS A 147 -17.22 -23.12 4.92
C CYS A 147 -17.31 -24.61 4.52
N PRO A 148 -16.52 -25.52 5.11
CA PRO A 148 -16.67 -26.96 4.94
C PRO A 148 -18.07 -27.38 5.37
N MET A 149 -18.81 -28.03 4.47
CA MET A 149 -19.95 -28.87 4.85
C MET A 149 -19.45 -30.30 5.04
N GLY A 150 -20.05 -31.04 5.99
CA GLY A 150 -19.56 -32.34 6.47
C GLY A 150 -18.97 -33.28 5.41
N GLY A 151 -17.92 -34.01 5.80
CA GLY A 151 -17.19 -34.92 4.91
C GLY A 151 -15.72 -35.08 5.29
N ARG A 152 -14.94 -35.74 4.44
CA ARG A 152 -13.52 -36.13 4.67
C ARG A 152 -12.54 -34.95 4.87
N TYR A 153 -12.95 -33.72 4.59
CA TYR A 153 -12.07 -32.53 4.59
C TYR A 153 -12.61 -31.44 5.53
N GLN A 154 -12.92 -31.77 6.78
CA GLN A 154 -13.20 -30.78 7.79
C GLN A 154 -11.91 -30.10 8.26
N THR A 155 -11.98 -28.78 8.46
CA THR A 155 -10.94 -27.98 9.11
C THR A 155 -11.25 -27.95 10.59
N GLN A 156 -10.28 -28.29 11.45
CA GLN A 156 -10.54 -28.34 12.88
C GLN A 156 -10.76 -26.92 13.44
N PRO A 157 -11.52 -26.76 14.53
CA PRO A 157 -11.57 -25.49 15.26
C PRO A 157 -10.15 -25.18 15.72
N ASN A 158 -9.57 -24.07 15.31
CA ASN A 158 -8.11 -23.95 15.49
C ASN A 158 -7.39 -23.55 14.20
N GLU A 159 -7.91 -24.04 13.09
CA GLU A 159 -7.15 -24.17 11.86
C GLU A 159 -7.75 -23.35 10.73
N VAL A 160 -6.87 -22.90 9.83
CA VAL A 160 -7.24 -22.25 8.58
C VAL A 160 -6.59 -23.04 7.45
N GLN A 161 -7.35 -23.26 6.37
CA GLN A 161 -6.81 -23.86 5.15
C GLN A 161 -6.67 -22.79 4.08
N LEU A 162 -5.48 -22.72 3.48
CA LEU A 162 -5.14 -21.82 2.38
C LEU A 162 -4.99 -22.62 1.09
N ASP A 163 -5.11 -21.91 -0.04
CA ASP A 163 -4.74 -22.41 -1.36
C ASP A 163 -3.25 -22.83 -1.40
N GLU A 164 -2.91 -23.79 -2.27
CA GLU A 164 -1.54 -24.33 -2.39
C GLU A 164 -0.52 -23.24 -2.71
N ALA A 165 -0.83 -22.36 -3.67
CA ALA A 165 0.05 -21.24 -4.03
C ALA A 165 0.30 -20.29 -2.85
N LEU A 166 -0.72 -20.08 -2.02
CA LEU A 166 -0.61 -19.25 -0.81
C LEU A 166 0.12 -19.96 0.31
N LEU A 167 -0.07 -21.27 0.45
CA LEU A 167 0.69 -22.09 1.39
C LEU A 167 2.18 -22.02 1.07
N THR A 168 2.56 -22.12 -0.21
CA THR A 168 3.94 -21.95 -0.67
C THR A 168 4.47 -20.55 -0.35
N GLN A 169 3.67 -19.51 -0.57
CA GLN A 169 4.07 -18.14 -0.20
C GLN A 169 4.29 -18.02 1.32
N VAL A 170 3.41 -18.58 2.13
CA VAL A 170 3.54 -18.57 3.59
C VAL A 170 4.82 -19.28 4.04
N ARG A 171 5.15 -20.43 3.45
CA ARG A 171 6.40 -21.15 3.74
C ARG A 171 7.62 -20.30 3.43
N PHE A 172 7.69 -19.79 2.21
CA PHE A 172 8.82 -18.97 1.76
C PHE A 172 9.00 -17.70 2.58
N GLU A 173 7.90 -17.12 3.04
CA GLU A 173 7.92 -15.89 3.83
C GLU A 173 8.04 -16.10 5.34
N ASN A 174 7.86 -17.34 5.82
CA ASN A 174 8.10 -17.67 7.22
C ASN A 174 9.61 -17.64 7.51
N GLY A 175 9.97 -17.49 8.79
CA GLY A 175 11.39 -17.38 9.15
C GLY A 175 12.08 -18.71 9.40
N ASN A 176 11.54 -19.82 8.91
CA ASN A 176 11.95 -21.17 9.30
C ASN A 176 12.31 -21.99 8.05
N VAL A 177 13.61 -22.20 7.85
CA VAL A 177 14.18 -22.83 6.63
C VAL A 177 13.72 -24.29 6.46
N GLU A 178 13.30 -24.95 7.55
CA GLU A 178 12.80 -26.32 7.53
C GLU A 178 11.37 -26.44 6.95
N ASP A 179 10.64 -25.33 6.79
CA ASP A 179 9.27 -25.32 6.25
C ASP A 179 9.21 -25.22 4.71
N ASP A 180 10.35 -25.12 4.03
CA ASP A 180 10.44 -25.03 2.57
C ASP A 180 10.04 -26.34 1.86
N GLU A 181 9.95 -27.46 2.59
CA GLU A 181 9.54 -28.75 2.02
C GLU A 181 8.01 -28.87 1.84
N PRO A 182 7.52 -29.20 0.63
CA PRO A 182 6.09 -29.35 0.37
C PRO A 182 5.50 -30.53 1.14
N GLY A 183 4.32 -30.32 1.74
CA GLY A 183 3.54 -31.37 2.41
C GLY A 183 3.63 -31.41 3.94
N LEU A 184 4.62 -30.74 4.54
CA LEU A 184 4.73 -30.61 6.00
C LEU A 184 3.79 -29.52 6.56
N PRO A 185 3.26 -29.62 7.79
CA PRO A 185 2.57 -28.50 8.43
C PRO A 185 3.50 -27.30 8.55
N VAL A 186 3.01 -26.12 8.17
CA VAL A 186 3.79 -24.88 8.34
C VAL A 186 3.95 -24.63 9.84
N VAL A 187 5.18 -24.61 10.32
CA VAL A 187 5.46 -24.36 11.74
C VAL A 187 5.21 -22.89 12.06
N GLY A 188 4.31 -22.64 13.01
CA GLY A 188 4.04 -21.29 13.51
C GLY A 188 2.60 -21.09 13.97
N GLN A 189 2.37 -19.99 14.69
CA GLN A 189 1.03 -19.49 14.97
C GLN A 189 0.80 -18.24 14.14
N TYR A 190 -0.35 -18.16 13.48
CA TYR A 190 -0.68 -17.06 12.60
C TYR A 190 -1.96 -16.38 13.03
N ASP A 191 -1.93 -15.06 13.03
CA ASP A 191 -3.09 -14.21 13.21
C ASP A 191 -3.71 -13.92 11.84
N VAL A 192 -4.96 -14.34 11.65
CA VAL A 192 -5.70 -14.16 10.40
C VAL A 192 -6.77 -13.10 10.58
N TYR A 193 -6.64 -12.03 9.79
CA TYR A 193 -7.57 -10.91 9.77
C TYR A 193 -8.39 -10.95 8.50
N LEU A 194 -9.72 -10.86 8.64
CA LEU A 194 -10.65 -10.84 7.52
C LEU A 194 -11.37 -9.51 7.45
N ARG A 195 -11.48 -8.97 6.24
CA ARG A 195 -12.26 -7.76 5.99
C ARG A 195 -13.08 -7.92 4.74
N LYS A 196 -14.38 -7.70 4.86
CA LYS A 196 -15.29 -7.67 3.72
C LYS A 196 -14.97 -6.47 2.84
N VAL A 197 -14.70 -6.69 1.56
CA VAL A 197 -14.52 -5.62 0.58
C VAL A 197 -15.88 -5.18 0.06
N ARG A 198 -16.06 -3.87 -0.07
CA ARG A 198 -17.21 -3.28 -0.76
C ARG A 198 -16.69 -2.48 -1.95
N TRP A 199 -17.47 -2.40 -3.02
CA TRP A 199 -17.07 -1.70 -4.25
C TRP A 199 -16.76 -0.21 -4.02
N TYR A 200 -17.28 0.41 -2.96
CA TYR A 200 -17.02 1.80 -2.58
C TYR A 200 -15.94 1.97 -1.51
N ASP A 201 -15.23 0.91 -1.14
CA ASP A 201 -14.16 1.01 -0.14
C ASP A 201 -12.88 1.60 -0.75
N VAL A 202 -12.76 2.93 -0.73
CA VAL A 202 -11.61 3.67 -1.27
C VAL A 202 -10.28 3.18 -0.70
N ARG A 203 -10.25 2.78 0.58
CA ARG A 203 -9.02 2.26 1.22
C ARG A 203 -8.56 0.96 0.59
N HIS A 204 -9.50 0.11 0.18
CA HIS A 204 -9.20 -1.12 -0.52
C HIS A 204 -8.58 -0.84 -1.89
N TRP A 205 -9.18 0.07 -2.66
CA TRP A 205 -8.72 0.43 -3.99
C TRP A 205 -7.31 1.04 -3.99
N LEU A 206 -7.05 1.99 -3.09
CA LEU A 206 -5.72 2.62 -2.97
C LEU A 206 -4.62 1.63 -2.55
N LEU A 207 -5.00 0.58 -1.83
CA LEU A 207 -4.10 -0.44 -1.27
C LEU A 207 -4.43 -1.82 -1.78
N HIS A 208 -4.82 -1.88 -3.06
CA HIS A 208 -5.23 -3.13 -3.67
C HIS A 208 -4.04 -4.13 -3.63
N PRO A 209 -4.28 -5.39 -3.21
CA PRO A 209 -3.22 -6.39 -3.10
C PRO A 209 -2.49 -6.58 -4.43
N ASN A 210 -3.22 -6.60 -5.55
CA ASN A 210 -2.63 -6.56 -6.89
C ASN A 210 -1.94 -5.20 -7.17
N ARG A 211 -0.64 -5.24 -7.47
CA ARG A 211 0.18 -4.07 -7.82
C ARG A 211 -0.32 -3.36 -9.07
N GLU A 212 -0.75 -4.08 -10.10
CA GLU A 212 -1.18 -3.50 -11.37
C GLU A 212 -2.42 -2.65 -11.19
N ILE A 213 -3.44 -3.19 -10.51
CA ILE A 213 -4.68 -2.48 -10.20
C ILE A 213 -4.39 -1.22 -9.39
N ARG A 214 -3.51 -1.33 -8.39
CA ARG A 214 -3.07 -0.19 -7.58
C ARG A 214 -2.40 0.88 -8.42
N ILE A 215 -1.50 0.52 -9.34
CA ILE A 215 -0.85 1.49 -10.25
C ILE A 215 -1.90 2.21 -11.09
N VAL A 216 -2.84 1.48 -11.70
CA VAL A 216 -3.90 2.08 -12.52
C VAL A 216 -4.73 3.07 -11.71
N ILE A 217 -5.10 2.73 -10.48
CA ILE A 217 -5.86 3.61 -9.59
C ILE A 217 -5.08 4.87 -9.26
N TRP A 218 -3.79 4.75 -8.88
CA TRP A 218 -2.95 5.90 -8.58
C TRP A 218 -2.74 6.79 -9.80
N VAL A 219 -2.46 6.21 -10.97
CA VAL A 219 -2.32 6.96 -12.22
C VAL A 219 -3.62 7.70 -12.54
N THR A 220 -4.76 7.03 -12.45
CA THR A 220 -6.08 7.63 -12.72
C THR A 220 -6.38 8.78 -11.75
N LEU A 221 -6.07 8.59 -10.47
CA LEU A 221 -6.27 9.63 -9.47
C LEU A 221 -5.39 10.84 -9.74
N ILE A 222 -4.11 10.63 -10.05
CA ILE A 222 -3.18 11.72 -10.40
C ILE A 222 -3.64 12.44 -11.66
N THR A 223 -3.99 11.73 -12.74
CA THR A 223 -4.37 12.36 -14.01
C THR A 223 -5.69 13.12 -13.93
N THR A 224 -6.64 12.66 -13.10
CA THR A 224 -7.93 13.35 -12.91
C THR A 224 -7.84 14.53 -11.95
N THR A 225 -6.96 14.48 -10.95
CA THR A 225 -6.84 15.55 -9.94
C THR A 225 -5.78 16.60 -10.26
N MET A 226 -4.75 16.25 -11.03
CA MET A 226 -3.69 17.19 -11.45
C MET A 226 -4.22 18.44 -12.15
N PRO A 227 -5.13 18.37 -13.13
CA PRO A 227 -5.65 19.56 -13.80
C PRO A 227 -6.31 20.53 -12.82
N THR A 228 -7.14 20.01 -11.91
CA THR A 228 -7.82 20.82 -10.89
C THR A 228 -6.82 21.43 -9.90
N PHE A 229 -5.76 20.71 -9.54
CA PHE A 229 -4.71 21.24 -8.68
C PHE A 229 -3.91 22.35 -9.36
N LEU A 230 -3.60 22.19 -10.65
CA LEU A 230 -2.90 23.20 -11.44
C LEU A 230 -3.75 24.46 -11.63
N ASP A 231 -5.05 24.29 -11.91
CA ASP A 231 -5.99 25.41 -12.03
C ASP A 231 -6.12 26.18 -10.71
N VAL A 232 -6.14 25.51 -9.55
CA VAL A 232 -6.24 26.18 -8.25
C VAL A 232 -4.94 26.90 -7.86
N LEU A 233 -3.78 26.38 -8.25
CA LEU A 233 -2.48 26.94 -7.87
C LEU A 233 -1.95 27.99 -8.85
N PHE A 234 -2.34 27.91 -10.13
CA PHE A 234 -1.79 28.73 -11.21
C PHE A 234 -2.85 29.40 -12.11
N GLY A 235 -4.14 29.14 -11.88
CA GLY A 235 -5.27 29.73 -12.62
C GLY A 235 -5.90 30.93 -11.93
#